data_AF-A0A0Q5PYV3-F1
#
_entry.id   AF-A0A0Q5PYV3-F1
#
_cell.length_a   1.000
_cell.length_b   1.000
_cell.length_c   1.000
_cell.angle_alpha   90.00
_cell.angle_beta   90.00
_cell.angle_gamma   90.00
#
_symmetry.space_group_name_H-M   'P 1'
#
loop_
_entity.id
_entity.type
_entity.pdbx_description
1 polymer ?
#
loop_
_entity_poly.entity_id
_entity_poly.type
_entity_poly.pdbx_seq_one_letter_code
_entity_poly.pdbx_strand_id
1 'polypeptide(L)'
;MGSNDNATKAAKLLDKNDRNFSSIYNQFARNHEELKNYKEAIYFYNKAIPFSDDEHSKLVLQNNIGIANLKLKNYHEAVEIFAEAARNKLVKDSVDLGNKI
;
A
#
# COMPACT_ATOMS: atom_id res chain seq x y z
N MET A 1 1.81 -20.59 34.91
CA MET A 1 1.14 -19.62 34.02
C MET A 1 2.12 -18.91 33.06
N GLY A 2 3.14 -19.59 32.51
CA GLY A 2 4.23 -18.90 31.77
C GLY A 2 4.51 -19.38 30.33
N SER A 3 4.00 -20.55 29.92
CA SER A 3 4.26 -21.10 28.57
C SER A 3 3.34 -20.53 27.50
N ASN A 4 2.08 -20.24 27.83
CA ASN A 4 1.10 -19.74 26.86
C ASN A 4 1.40 -18.30 26.45
N ASP A 5 1.76 -17.41 27.38
CA ASP A 5 2.04 -16.00 27.07
C ASP A 5 3.25 -15.81 26.14
N ASN A 6 4.29 -16.64 26.29
CA ASN A 6 5.47 -16.58 25.43
C ASN A 6 5.20 -17.14 24.03
N ALA A 7 4.46 -18.25 23.92
CA ALA A 7 4.05 -18.81 22.63
C ALA A 7 3.10 -17.87 21.88
N THR A 8 2.15 -17.24 22.57
CA THR A 8 1.22 -16.27 21.98
C THR A 8 1.92 -14.96 21.60
N LYS A 9 2.88 -14.48 22.40
CA LYS A 9 3.73 -13.32 22.03
C LYS A 9 4.63 -13.63 20.85
N ALA A 10 5.25 -14.81 20.79
CA ALA A 10 6.08 -15.26 19.68
C ALA A 10 5.26 -15.41 18.39
N ALA A 11 4.05 -15.97 18.45
CA ALA A 11 3.13 -16.02 17.32
C ALA A 11 2.70 -14.61 16.85
N LYS A 12 2.38 -13.70 17.77
CA LYS A 12 2.10 -12.29 17.46
C LYS A 12 3.32 -11.52 16.91
N LEU A 13 4.55 -11.95 17.22
CA LEU A 13 5.79 -11.38 16.71
C LEU A 13 6.12 -11.92 15.31
N LEU A 14 5.82 -13.19 15.04
CA LEU A 14 5.88 -13.78 13.70
C LEU A 14 4.91 -13.06 12.73
N ASP A 15 3.68 -12.74 13.19
CA ASP A 15 2.72 -11.87 12.48
C ASP A 15 3.25 -10.43 12.24
N LYS A 16 4.17 -9.95 13.07
CA LYS A 16 4.76 -8.59 12.93
C LYS A 16 5.93 -8.57 11.95
N ASN A 17 6.57 -9.71 11.68
CA ASN A 17 7.59 -9.78 10.63
C ASN A 17 6.98 -9.49 9.25
N ASP A 18 5.73 -9.89 9.01
CA ASP A 18 5.03 -9.59 7.75
C ASP A 18 4.74 -8.10 7.56
N ARG A 19 4.19 -7.42 8.58
CA ARG A 19 3.93 -5.96 8.50
C ARG A 19 5.18 -5.12 8.24
N ASN A 20 6.33 -5.55 8.74
CA ASN A 20 7.59 -4.85 8.48
C ASN A 20 7.95 -4.90 6.98
N PHE A 21 7.62 -5.98 6.27
CA PHE A 21 7.92 -6.09 4.83
C PHE A 21 7.14 -5.08 4.00
N SER A 22 5.86 -4.84 4.29
CA SER A 22 5.09 -3.79 3.59
C SER A 22 5.80 -2.43 3.72
N SER A 23 6.15 -2.04 4.94
CA SER A 23 6.84 -0.76 5.18
C SER A 23 8.22 -0.71 4.52
N ILE A 24 9.00 -1.79 4.57
CA ILE A 24 10.34 -1.84 3.96
C ILE A 24 10.23 -1.69 2.44
N TYR A 25 9.34 -2.44 1.81
CA TYR A 25 9.13 -2.36 0.37
C TYR A 25 8.57 -1.00 -0.07
N ASN A 26 7.66 -0.41 0.71
CA ASN A 26 7.19 0.96 0.48
C ASN A 26 8.36 1.97 0.50
N GLN A 27 9.27 1.86 1.47
CA GLN A 27 10.45 2.74 1.53
C GLN A 27 11.41 2.53 0.36
N PHE A 28 11.63 1.30 -0.09
CA PHE A 28 12.38 1.05 -1.32
C PHE A 28 11.71 1.68 -2.54
N ALA A 29 10.40 1.50 -2.68
CA ALA A 29 9.65 2.09 -3.78
C ALA A 29 9.79 3.62 -3.82
N ARG A 30 9.62 4.28 -2.68
CA ARG A 30 9.81 5.74 -2.55
C ARG A 30 11.21 6.19 -2.91
N ASN A 31 12.24 5.49 -2.45
CA ASN A 31 13.62 5.81 -2.83
C ASN A 31 13.83 5.69 -4.34
N HIS A 32 13.22 4.68 -4.98
CA HIS A 32 13.26 4.54 -6.43
C HIS A 32 12.49 5.66 -7.14
N GLU A 33 11.36 6.15 -6.61
CA GLU A 33 10.66 7.33 -7.16
C GLU A 33 11.51 8.59 -7.10
N GLU A 34 12.19 8.86 -5.97
CA GLU A 34 13.11 10.00 -5.83
C GLU A 34 14.26 9.93 -6.85
N LEU A 35 14.73 8.72 -7.15
CA LEU A 35 15.71 8.44 -8.20
C LEU A 35 15.12 8.44 -9.62
N LYS A 36 13.81 8.67 -9.77
CA LYS A 36 13.06 8.60 -11.04
C LYS A 36 13.06 7.22 -11.71
N ASN A 37 13.36 6.17 -10.94
CA ASN A 37 13.31 4.77 -11.32
C ASN A 37 11.89 4.21 -11.12
N TYR A 38 10.93 4.75 -11.87
CA TYR A 38 9.51 4.51 -11.59
C TYR A 38 9.07 3.06 -11.83
N LYS A 39 9.73 2.31 -12.72
CA LYS A 39 9.41 0.88 -12.94
C LYS A 39 9.79 0.05 -11.72
N GLU A 40 10.95 0.32 -11.13
CA GLU A 40 11.42 -0.31 -9.90
C GLU A 40 10.56 0.12 -8.71
N ALA A 41 10.13 1.38 -8.66
CA ALA A 41 9.17 1.84 -7.67
C ALA A 41 7.86 1.03 -7.71
N ILE A 42 7.28 0.86 -8.90
CA ILE A 42 6.08 0.03 -9.11
C ILE A 42 6.33 -1.42 -8.67
N TYR A 43 7.48 -2.00 -9.00
CA TYR A 43 7.85 -3.34 -8.57
C TYR A 43 7.82 -3.47 -7.04
N PHE A 44 8.44 -2.53 -6.32
CA PHE A 44 8.48 -2.57 -4.86
C PHE A 44 7.13 -2.26 -4.21
N TYR A 45 6.33 -1.33 -4.75
CA TYR A 45 4.96 -1.13 -4.27
C TYR A 45 4.12 -2.41 -4.41
N ASN A 46 4.21 -3.12 -5.53
CA ASN A 46 3.53 -4.41 -5.71
C ASN A 46 4.03 -5.47 -4.72
N LYS A 47 5.31 -5.46 -4.35
CA LYS A 47 5.85 -6.33 -3.30
C LYS A 47 5.33 -5.99 -1.91
N ALA A 48 4.93 -4.75 -1.64
CA ALA A 48 4.39 -4.32 -0.34
C ALA A 48 2.92 -4.74 -0.12
N ILE A 49 2.12 -4.84 -1.19
CA ILE A 49 0.66 -5.10 -1.10
C ILE A 49 0.32 -6.41 -0.33
N PRO A 50 0.97 -7.56 -0.59
CA PRO A 50 0.65 -8.81 0.10
C PRO A 50 0.89 -8.78 1.62
N PHE A 51 1.72 -7.84 2.09
CA PHE A 51 2.10 -7.67 3.49
C PHE A 51 1.32 -6.56 4.20
N SER A 52 0.31 -5.99 3.54
CA SER A 52 -0.54 -4.94 4.08
C SER A 52 -1.84 -5.55 4.60
N ASP A 53 -2.08 -5.44 5.91
CA ASP A 53 -3.22 -6.09 6.56
C ASP A 53 -4.52 -5.31 6.39
N ASP A 54 -4.43 -3.99 6.27
CA ASP A 54 -5.59 -3.11 6.15
C ASP A 54 -5.77 -2.57 4.72
N GLU A 55 -7.04 -2.38 4.38
CA GLU A 55 -7.45 -1.94 3.05
C GLU A 55 -6.97 -0.51 2.74
N HIS A 56 -6.87 0.35 3.75
CA HIS A 56 -6.40 1.71 3.58
C HIS A 56 -4.93 1.73 3.15
N SER A 57 -4.06 0.94 3.77
CA SER A 57 -2.66 0.79 3.37
C SER A 57 -2.51 0.26 1.95
N LYS A 58 -3.34 -0.71 1.55
CA LYS A 58 -3.36 -1.21 0.16
C LYS A 58 -3.74 -0.12 -0.84
N LEU A 59 -4.76 0.68 -0.52
CA LEU A 59 -5.18 1.82 -1.34
C LEU A 59 -4.07 2.87 -1.49
N VAL A 60 -3.33 3.16 -0.42
CA VAL A 60 -2.17 4.08 -0.48
C VAL A 60 -1.11 3.54 -1.45
N LEU A 61 -0.79 2.25 -1.36
CA LEU A 61 0.17 1.60 -2.27
C LEU A 61 -0.31 1.63 -3.72
N GLN A 62 -1.58 1.31 -3.98
CA GLN A 62 -2.19 1.38 -5.31
C GLN A 62 -2.17 2.79 -5.87
N ASN A 63 -2.50 3.80 -5.07
CA ASN A 63 -2.42 5.20 -5.46
C ASN A 63 -1.00 5.59 -5.88
N ASN A 64 0.02 5.15 -5.14
CA ASN A 64 1.42 5.42 -5.50
C ASN A 64 1.82 4.71 -6.80
N ILE A 65 1.33 3.49 -7.06
CA ILE A 65 1.50 2.81 -8.35
C ILE A 65 0.85 3.63 -9.48
N GLY A 66 -0.34 4.18 -9.26
CA GLY A 66 -1.00 5.08 -10.22
C GLY A 66 -0.16 6.32 -10.53
N ILE A 67 0.40 6.97 -9.49
CA ILE A 67 1.29 8.13 -9.64
C ILE A 67 2.56 7.77 -10.42
N ALA A 68 3.20 6.65 -10.10
CA ALA A 68 4.39 6.19 -10.81
C ALA A 68 4.09 5.91 -12.30
N ASN A 69 2.90 5.37 -12.62
CA ASN A 69 2.44 5.21 -14.00
C ASN A 69 2.23 6.55 -14.71
N LEU A 70 1.69 7.57 -14.04
CA LEU A 70 1.63 8.94 -14.59
C LEU A 70 3.03 9.48 -14.93
N LYS A 71 4.01 9.26 -14.04
CA LYS A 71 5.40 9.69 -14.27
C LYS A 71 6.05 8.96 -15.46
N LEU A 72 5.67 7.70 -15.70
CA LEU A 72 6.05 6.92 -16.87
C LEU A 72 5.27 7.27 -18.15
N LYS A 73 4.23 8.12 -18.06
CA LYS A 73 3.26 8.41 -19.13
C LYS A 73 2.39 7.21 -19.54
N ASN A 74 2.25 6.23 -18.65
CA ASN A 74 1.30 5.11 -18.78
C ASN A 74 -0.09 5.57 -18.31
N TYR A 75 -0.70 6.47 -19.07
CA TYR A 75 -1.92 7.15 -18.63
C TYR A 75 -3.12 6.20 -18.52
N HIS A 76 -3.19 5.19 -19.38
CA HIS A 76 -4.27 4.22 -19.38
C HIS A 76 -4.30 3.42 -18.06
N GLU A 77 -3.18 2.79 -17.70
CA GLU A 77 -3.02 2.06 -16.44
C GLU A 77 -3.26 2.97 -15.23
N ALA A 78 -2.74 4.21 -15.26
CA ALA A 78 -2.97 5.15 -14.16
C ALA A 78 -4.46 5.45 -13.96
N VAL A 79 -5.21 5.68 -15.04
CA VAL A 79 -6.66 5.91 -14.99
C VAL A 79 -7.39 4.70 -14.43
N GLU A 80 -7.05 3.49 -14.87
CA GLU A 80 -7.68 2.27 -14.38
C GLU A 80 -7.48 2.09 -12.88
N ILE A 81 -6.24 2.26 -12.40
CA ILE A 81 -5.88 2.17 -10.99
C ILE A 81 -6.67 3.19 -10.15
N PHE A 82 -6.70 4.46 -10.57
CA PHE A 82 -7.44 5.48 -9.84
C PHE A 82 -8.95 5.26 -9.86
N ALA A 83 -9.50 4.79 -10.97
CA ALA A 83 -10.91 4.46 -11.08
C ALA A 83 -11.29 3.29 -10.16
N GLU A 84 -10.40 2.29 -10.00
CA GLU A 84 -10.59 1.20 -9.04
C GLU A 84 -10.54 1.71 -7.59
N ALA A 85 -9.52 2.50 -7.25
CA ALA A 85 -9.38 3.09 -5.92
C ALA A 85 -10.59 3.97 -5.54
N ALA A 86 -11.12 4.76 -6.48
CA ALA A 86 -12.30 5.60 -6.26
C ALA A 86 -13.60 4.82 -6.02
N ARG A 87 -13.69 3.57 -6.50
CA ARG A 87 -14.83 2.69 -6.22
C ARG A 87 -14.74 2.04 -4.83
N ASN A 88 -13.59 2.11 -4.17
CA ASN A 88 -13.43 1.55 -2.84
C ASN A 88 -14.32 2.32 -1.84
N LYS A 89 -15.04 1.57 -1.00
CA LYS A 89 -15.99 2.12 -0.05
C LYS A 89 -15.36 3.14 0.89
N LEU A 90 -14.13 2.90 1.36
CA LEU A 90 -13.43 3.81 2.27
C LEU A 90 -13.21 5.19 1.64
N VAL A 91 -12.83 5.21 0.35
CA VAL A 91 -12.64 6.45 -0.41
C VAL A 91 -13.98 7.13 -0.65
N LYS A 92 -14.97 6.37 -1.12
CA LYS A 92 -16.31 6.90 -1.41
C LYS A 92 -16.96 7.56 -0.17
N ASP A 93 -16.93 6.87 0.97
CA ASP A 93 -17.53 7.36 2.21
C ASP A 93 -16.84 8.66 2.67
N SER A 94 -15.52 8.79 2.52
CA SER A 94 -14.78 10.02 2.86
C SER A 94 -15.13 11.21 1.96
N VAL A 95 -15.29 11.00 0.65
CA VAL A 95 -15.68 12.04 -0.31
C VAL A 95 -17.11 12.51 -0.04
N ASP A 96 -18.02 11.57 0.22
CA ASP A 96 -19.43 11.87 0.51
C ASP A 96 -19.59 12.64 1.84
N LEU A 97 -18.73 12.40 2.83
CA LEU A 97 -18.67 13.18 4.07
C LEU A 97 -18.16 14.61 3.84
N GLY A 98 -17.12 14.78 3.01
CA GLY A 98 -16.55 16.10 2.69
C GLY A 98 -17.50 17.00 1.89
N ASN A 99 -18.38 16.42 1.08
CA ASN A 99 -19.35 17.15 0.25
C ASN A 99 -20.65 17.54 0.98
N LYS A 100 -20.81 17.17 2.26
CA LYS A 100 -22.01 17.44 3.07
C LYS A 100 -21.87 18.64 4.04
N ILE A 101 -20.79 19.41 3.92
CA ILE A 101 -20.48 20.59 4.75
C ILE A 101 -20.58 21.84 3.88
#